data_AF-A0AAV5V8J8-F1
#
_entry.id   AF-A0AAV5V8J8-F1
#
_cell.length_a   1.000
_cell.length_b   1.000
_cell.length_c   1.000
_cell.angle_alpha   90.00
_cell.angle_beta   90.00
_cell.angle_gamma   90.00
#
_symmetry.space_group_name_H-M   'P 1'
#
loop_
_entity.id
_entity.type
_entity.pdbx_description
1 polymer ?
#
loop_
_entity_poly.entity_id
_entity_poly.type
_entity_poly.pdbx_seq_one_letter_code
_entity_poly.pdbx_strand_id
1 'polypeptide(L)'
;LIRKSDASRLLGEYLPLEEDENKNLRIATITEKMEEDALDVEHGCQGEAKGRLYIHGFIRCVECSRIFKPDAFVCHSHERTETERTVHWCFDPRRWRDYINLYGRDRNDYRKIKRYEIP
;
A
#
# COMPACT_ATOMS: atom_id res chain seq x y z
N LEU A 1 -1.68 -26.70 6.35
CA LEU A 1 -2.46 -26.40 5.13
C LEU A 1 -2.48 -24.88 5.00
N ILE A 2 -1.71 -24.31 4.07
CA ILE A 2 -1.63 -22.86 3.86
C ILE A 2 -2.95 -22.44 3.18
N ARG A 3 -3.74 -21.57 3.80
CA ARG A 3 -4.98 -21.06 3.17
C ARG A 3 -4.61 -20.00 2.13
N LYS A 4 -5.47 -19.76 1.12
CA LYS A 4 -5.19 -18.75 0.08
C LYS A 4 -4.86 -17.36 0.65
N SER A 5 -5.45 -17.01 1.79
CA SER A 5 -5.12 -15.79 2.56
C SER A 5 -3.68 -15.80 3.10
N ASP A 6 -3.16 -16.95 3.54
CA ASP A 6 -1.76 -17.08 4.00
C ASP A 6 -0.77 -16.93 2.83
N ALA A 7 -1.12 -17.40 1.64
CA ALA A 7 -0.27 -17.27 0.45
C ALA A 7 -0.19 -15.81 -0.06
N SER A 8 -1.31 -15.09 -0.09
CA SER A 8 -1.33 -13.65 -0.42
C SER A 8 -0.56 -12.83 0.61
N ARG A 9 -0.67 -13.19 1.90
CA ARG A 9 0.09 -12.56 2.99
C ARG A 9 1.59 -12.80 2.88
N LEU A 10 2.02 -14.03 2.55
CA LEU A 10 3.43 -14.33 2.27
C LEU A 10 3.93 -13.50 1.08
N LEU A 11 3.11 -13.29 0.05
CA LEU A 11 3.51 -12.41 -1.06
C LEU A 11 3.68 -10.94 -0.62
N GLY A 12 2.82 -10.40 0.26
CA GLY A 12 2.99 -9.04 0.80
C GLY A 12 4.21 -8.86 1.73
N GLU A 13 4.61 -9.93 2.44
CA GLU A 13 5.77 -9.95 3.31
C GLU A 13 7.10 -10.10 2.53
N TYR A 14 7.08 -10.87 1.42
CA TYR A 14 8.25 -11.20 0.60
C TYR A 14 8.36 -10.43 -0.73
N LEU A 15 7.40 -9.57 -1.07
CA LEU A 15 7.47 -8.66 -2.22
C LEU A 15 7.39 -7.16 -1.84
N PRO A 16 8.10 -6.68 -0.80
CA PRO A 16 8.47 -5.27 -0.84
C PRO A 16 9.22 -5.02 -2.15
N LEU A 17 9.17 -3.80 -2.67
CA LEU A 17 10.16 -3.43 -3.68
C LEU A 17 11.52 -3.42 -2.98
N GLU A 18 12.20 -4.56 -2.98
CA GLU A 18 13.55 -4.67 -2.42
C GLU A 18 14.45 -3.73 -3.20
N GLU A 19 15.08 -2.80 -2.49
CA GLU A 19 16.16 -1.96 -3.01
C GLU A 19 17.19 -2.87 -3.70
N ASP A 20 17.07 -3.00 -5.02
CA ASP A 20 18.05 -3.69 -5.86
C ASP A 20 19.43 -3.12 -5.52
N GLU A 21 20.46 -3.96 -5.37
CA GLU A 21 21.84 -3.56 -4.98
C GLU A 21 22.39 -2.43 -5.87
N ASN A 22 21.80 -2.26 -7.06
CA ASN A 22 22.07 -1.19 -8.00
C ASN A 22 21.41 0.17 -7.69
N LYS A 23 20.71 0.34 -6.55
CA LYS A 23 19.88 1.53 -6.24
C LYS A 23 18.89 1.89 -7.36
N ASN A 24 18.50 0.91 -8.19
CA ASN A 24 17.63 1.13 -9.35
C ASN A 24 16.14 1.10 -9.00
N LEU A 25 15.81 1.06 -7.72
CA LEU A 25 14.56 1.62 -7.29
C LEU A 25 14.69 3.13 -7.28
N ARG A 26 13.84 3.78 -8.07
CA ARG A 26 13.56 5.23 -8.07
C ARG A 26 13.18 5.81 -6.68
N ILE A 27 13.35 5.03 -5.61
CA ILE A 27 13.23 5.34 -4.18
C ILE A 27 14.36 6.28 -3.72
N ALA A 28 15.54 6.23 -4.33
CA ALA A 28 16.64 7.16 -4.01
C ALA A 28 16.34 8.64 -4.36
N THR A 29 15.15 8.94 -4.89
CA THR A 29 14.72 10.30 -5.24
C THR A 29 13.28 10.57 -4.78
N ILE A 30 12.90 10.12 -3.58
CA ILE A 30 11.75 10.76 -2.91
C ILE A 30 12.24 12.13 -2.43
N THR A 31 12.03 13.14 -3.27
CA THR A 31 12.33 14.54 -2.96
C THR A 31 11.34 15.07 -1.93
N GLU A 32 11.70 16.12 -1.18
CA GLU A 32 10.79 16.80 -0.24
C GLU A 32 9.48 17.20 -0.92
N LYS A 33 9.57 17.65 -2.18
CA LYS A 33 8.41 18.01 -3.01
C LYS A 33 7.47 16.83 -3.27
N MET A 34 8.02 15.63 -3.46
CA MET A 34 7.20 14.43 -3.65
C MET A 34 6.53 13.98 -2.36
N GLU A 35 7.12 14.30 -1.21
CA GLU A 35 6.55 14.02 0.10
C GLU A 35 5.36 14.94 0.40
N GLU A 36 5.42 16.22 -0.01
CA GLU A 36 4.30 17.17 0.11
C GLU A 36 3.11 16.80 -0.78
N ASP A 37 3.40 16.32 -2.00
CA ASP A 37 2.39 15.92 -2.97
C ASP A 37 1.83 14.50 -2.71
N ALA A 38 2.41 13.73 -1.78
CA ALA A 38 1.98 12.36 -1.47
C ALA A 38 0.62 12.34 -0.75
N LEU A 39 -0.25 11.40 -1.12
CA LEU A 39 -1.57 11.23 -0.51
C LEU A 39 -1.54 10.23 0.64
N ASP A 40 -2.14 10.59 1.77
CA ASP A 40 -2.37 9.70 2.90
C ASP A 40 -3.44 8.63 2.54
N VAL A 41 -3.04 7.36 2.50
CA VAL A 41 -3.86 6.21 2.10
C VAL A 41 -3.88 5.07 3.13
N GLU A 42 -5.01 4.38 3.26
CA GLU A 42 -5.18 3.24 4.16
C GLU A 42 -5.96 2.09 3.51
N HIS A 43 -5.78 0.86 4.01
CA HIS A 43 -6.63 -0.28 3.67
C HIS A 43 -6.96 -1.14 4.89
N GLY A 44 -8.04 -1.92 4.79
CA GLY A 44 -8.47 -2.90 5.79
C GLY A 44 -8.39 -4.37 5.32
N CYS A 45 -7.53 -4.68 4.33
CA CYS A 45 -7.34 -6.05 3.85
C CYS A 45 -6.45 -6.87 4.78
N GLN A 46 -6.97 -7.97 5.34
CA GLN A 46 -6.19 -8.95 6.12
C GLN A 46 -5.46 -8.31 7.33
N GLY A 47 -6.12 -7.34 7.97
CA GLY A 47 -5.54 -6.35 8.90
C GLY A 47 -5.69 -4.92 8.39
N GLU A 48 -5.13 -3.96 9.11
CA GLU A 48 -5.07 -2.55 8.67
C GLU A 48 -3.63 -2.12 8.37
N ALA A 49 -3.46 -1.29 7.34
CA ALA A 49 -2.18 -0.65 7.06
C ALA A 49 -2.39 0.77 6.52
N LYS A 50 -1.46 1.65 6.88
CA LYS A 50 -1.44 3.07 6.48
C LYS A 50 -0.18 3.36 5.68
N GLY A 51 -0.32 4.18 4.65
CA GLY A 51 0.74 4.49 3.71
C GLY A 51 0.61 5.88 3.09
N ARG A 52 1.68 6.29 2.40
CA ARG A 52 1.72 7.50 1.58
C ARG A 52 1.88 7.13 0.11
N LEU A 53 0.88 7.46 -0.69
CA LEU A 53 0.82 7.21 -2.14
C LEU A 53 1.48 8.37 -2.90
N TYR A 54 2.49 8.05 -3.70
CA TYR A 54 3.19 9.01 -4.55
C TYR A 54 2.63 9.00 -5.98
N ILE A 55 2.81 10.12 -6.70
CA ILE A 55 2.32 10.31 -8.08
C ILE A 55 2.78 9.24 -9.08
N HIS A 56 3.90 8.56 -8.79
CA HIS A 56 4.42 7.47 -9.60
C HIS A 56 3.70 6.12 -9.34
N GLY A 57 2.68 6.11 -8.47
CA GLY A 57 1.87 4.94 -8.16
C GLY A 57 2.47 4.01 -7.10
N PHE A 58 3.52 4.43 -6.39
CA PHE A 58 4.11 3.65 -5.30
C PHE A 58 3.57 4.10 -3.94
N ILE A 59 3.56 3.21 -2.96
CA ILE A 59 3.06 3.49 -1.61
C ILE A 59 4.16 3.19 -0.59
N ARG A 60 4.50 4.17 0.26
CA ARG A 60 5.40 3.97 1.41
C ARG A 60 4.55 3.65 2.64
N CYS A 61 4.79 2.53 3.30
CA CYS A 61 4.15 2.20 4.58
C CYS A 61 4.60 3.17 5.67
N VAL A 62 3.67 3.65 6.50
CA VAL A 62 3.97 4.59 7.59
C VAL A 62 4.70 3.90 8.74
N GLU A 63 4.47 2.61 8.97
CA GLU A 63 5.03 1.86 10.09
C GLU A 63 6.46 1.36 9.81
N CYS A 64 6.68 0.67 8.68
CA CYS A 64 7.99 0.12 8.35
C CYS A 64 8.82 0.96 7.36
N SER A 65 8.26 2.06 6.84
CA SER A 65 8.90 2.90 5.81
C SER A 65 9.31 2.19 4.52
N ARG A 66 8.93 0.92 4.34
CA ARG A 66 9.15 0.16 3.10
C ARG A 66 8.19 0.64 2.02
N ILE A 67 8.61 0.49 0.77
CA ILE A 67 7.86 0.94 -0.40
C ILE A 67 7.34 -0.27 -1.15
N PHE A 68 6.09 -0.16 -1.56
CA PHE A 68 5.32 -1.23 -2.19
C PHE A 68 4.68 -0.70 -3.47
N LYS A 69 4.47 -1.60 -4.43
CA LYS A 69 3.43 -1.37 -5.45
C LYS A 69 2.06 -1.47 -4.78
N PRO A 70 1.00 -0.84 -5.31
CA PRO A 70 -0.31 -0.82 -4.67
C PRO A 70 -0.91 -2.21 -4.45
N ASP A 71 -0.70 -3.13 -5.40
CA ASP A 71 -1.14 -4.53 -5.31
C ASP A 71 -0.38 -5.32 -4.22
N ALA A 72 0.89 -5.00 -3.99
CA ALA A 72 1.66 -5.56 -2.89
C ALA A 72 1.29 -4.90 -1.54
N PHE A 73 1.03 -3.58 -1.54
CA PHE A 73 0.64 -2.83 -0.35
C PHE A 73 -0.64 -3.38 0.26
N VAL A 74 -1.68 -3.69 -0.54
CA VAL A 74 -2.94 -4.27 -0.02
C VAL A 74 -2.80 -5.68 0.58
N CYS A 75 -1.64 -6.32 0.43
CA CYS A 75 -1.29 -7.58 1.07
C CYS A 75 -0.40 -7.40 2.33
N HIS A 76 -0.03 -6.16 2.67
CA HIS A 76 0.89 -5.82 3.73
C HIS A 76 0.13 -5.28 4.95
N SER A 77 0.38 -5.84 6.14
CA SER A 77 -0.20 -5.37 7.40
C SER A 77 0.77 -5.68 8.55
N HIS A 78 0.86 -4.78 9.52
CA HIS A 78 1.64 -4.97 10.75
C HIS A 78 0.78 -5.48 11.91
N GLU A 79 -0.51 -5.19 11.91
CA GLU A 79 -1.44 -5.69 12.91
C GLU A 79 -2.15 -6.97 12.44
N ARG A 80 -2.07 -8.02 13.28
CA ARG A 80 -2.87 -9.24 13.15
C ARG A 80 -4.12 -9.11 14.01
N THR A 81 -5.11 -8.37 13.53
CA THR A 81 -6.43 -8.29 14.18
C THR A 81 -7.38 -9.42 13.78
N GLU A 82 -7.05 -10.19 12.74
CA GLU A 82 -7.81 -11.37 12.34
C GLU A 82 -7.67 -12.48 13.40
N THR A 83 -8.77 -12.85 14.06
CA THR A 83 -8.82 -14.11 14.82
C THR A 83 -8.83 -15.29 13.85
N GLU A 84 -8.37 -16.47 14.27
CA GLU A 84 -8.27 -17.72 13.47
C GLU A 84 -9.60 -18.20 12.84
N ARG A 85 -10.70 -17.47 13.05
CA ARG A 85 -12.06 -17.77 12.60
C ARG A 85 -12.53 -16.90 11.42
N THR A 86 -11.80 -15.86 11.04
CA THR A 86 -12.15 -15.05 9.86
C THR A 86 -11.65 -15.74 8.59
N VAL A 87 -12.51 -15.83 7.56
CA VAL A 87 -12.15 -16.40 6.26
C VAL A 87 -12.34 -15.32 5.20
N HIS A 88 -11.25 -14.94 4.54
CA HIS A 88 -11.30 -13.99 3.42
C HIS A 88 -11.71 -14.71 2.14
N TRP A 89 -12.88 -14.38 1.63
CA TRP A 89 -13.32 -14.83 0.31
C TRP A 89 -13.06 -13.73 -0.70
N CYS A 90 -12.61 -14.11 -1.90
CA CYS A 90 -12.53 -13.22 -3.07
C CYS A 90 -11.57 -12.02 -2.97
N PHE A 91 -10.52 -12.09 -2.15
CA PHE A 91 -9.44 -11.09 -2.17
C PHE A 91 -8.62 -11.22 -3.47
N ASP A 92 -8.53 -10.15 -4.25
CA ASP A 92 -7.70 -10.06 -5.46
C ASP A 92 -6.82 -8.81 -5.42
N PRO A 93 -5.50 -8.92 -5.14
CA PRO A 93 -4.61 -7.77 -5.03
C PRO A 93 -4.54 -6.91 -6.30
N ARG A 94 -4.93 -7.45 -7.47
CA ARG A 94 -5.01 -6.69 -8.72
C ARG A 94 -6.10 -5.62 -8.68
N ARG A 95 -7.09 -5.77 -7.80
CA ARG A 95 -8.18 -4.81 -7.53
C ARG A 95 -7.85 -3.85 -6.38
N TRP A 96 -6.58 -3.59 -6.12
CA TRP A 96 -6.13 -2.69 -5.05
C TRP A 96 -6.86 -1.34 -4.97
N ARG A 97 -7.31 -0.78 -6.11
CA ARG A 97 -8.08 0.47 -6.16
C ARG A 97 -9.39 0.40 -5.38
N ASP A 98 -10.00 -0.78 -5.29
CA ASP A 98 -11.25 -0.99 -4.56
C ASP A 98 -11.01 -1.10 -3.03
N TYR A 99 -9.75 -1.28 -2.61
CA TYR A 99 -9.37 -1.55 -1.23
C TYR A 99 -8.65 -0.38 -0.55
N ILE A 100 -8.07 0.54 -1.32
CA ILE A 100 -7.33 1.69 -0.82
C ILE A 100 -8.26 2.90 -0.69
N ASN A 101 -8.31 3.47 0.51
CA ASN A 101 -9.07 4.67 0.80
C ASN A 101 -8.13 5.82 1.20
N LEU A 102 -8.55 7.06 0.96
CA LEU A 102 -7.87 8.24 1.50
C LEU A 102 -8.27 8.45 2.95
N TYR A 103 -7.30 8.84 3.79
CA TYR A 103 -7.55 9.15 5.19
C TYR A 103 -7.02 10.53 5.59
N GLY A 104 -7.28 10.93 6.83
CA GLY A 104 -6.75 12.17 7.39
C GLY A 104 -7.21 13.43 6.64
N ARG A 105 -6.27 14.35 6.40
CA ARG A 105 -6.54 15.65 5.75
C ARG A 105 -6.80 15.50 4.25
N ASP A 106 -6.17 14.52 3.62
CA ASP A 106 -6.26 14.31 2.16
C ASP A 106 -7.63 13.76 1.73
N ARG A 107 -8.41 13.18 2.65
CA ARG A 107 -9.78 12.68 2.37
C ARG A 107 -10.71 13.75 1.76
N ASN A 108 -10.50 15.03 2.07
CA ASN A 108 -11.30 16.15 1.56
C ASN A 108 -10.52 17.06 0.61
N ASP A 109 -9.26 16.74 0.27
CA ASP A 109 -8.42 17.58 -0.59
C ASP A 109 -8.60 17.24 -2.06
N TYR A 110 -9.75 17.63 -2.61
CA TYR A 110 -10.10 17.43 -4.03
C TYR A 110 -9.07 18.02 -5.01
N ARG A 111 -8.29 19.04 -4.61
CA ARG A 111 -7.27 19.63 -5.49
C ARG A 111 -6.08 18.69 -5.63
N LYS A 112 -5.68 18.06 -4.54
CA LYS A 112 -4.58 17.08 -4.51
C LYS A 112 -5.02 15.78 -5.20
N ILE A 113 -6.24 15.31 -4.96
CA ILE A 113 -6.81 14.11 -5.59
C ILE A 113 -6.86 14.23 -7.13
N LYS A 114 -7.29 15.37 -7.66
CA LYS A 114 -7.33 15.62 -9.12
C LYS A 114 -5.99 15.46 -9.83
N ARG A 115 -4.87 15.63 -9.13
CA ARG A 115 -3.52 15.42 -9.71
C ARG A 115 -3.20 13.95 -9.95
N TYR A 116 -3.92 13.05 -9.29
CA TYR A 116 -3.77 11.59 -9.39
C TYR A 116 -4.83 10.95 -10.29
N GLU A 117 -5.81 11.72 -10.76
CA GLU A 117 -6.71 11.32 -11.85
C GLU A 117 -5.94 11.38 -13.18
N ILE A 118 -5.36 10.23 -13.56
CA ILE A 118 -4.75 10.07 -14.89
C ILE A 118 -5.90 9.97 -15.92
N PRO A 119 -5.87 10.73 -17.03
CA PRO A 119 -6.88 10.64 -18.10
C PRO A 119 -6.87 9.29 -18.83
#